data_AF-A0A963ALP5-F1
#
_entry.id   AF-A0A963ALP5-F1
#
_cell.length_a   1.000
_cell.length_b   1.000
_cell.length_c   1.000
_cell.angle_alpha   90.00
_cell.angle_beta   90.00
_cell.angle_gamma   90.00
#
_symmetry.space_group_name_H-M   'P 1'
#
loop_
_entity.id
_entity.type
_entity.pdbx_description
1 polymer ?
#
loop_
_entity_poly.entity_id
_entity_poly.type
_entity_poly.pdbx_seq_one_letter_code
_entity_poly.pdbx_strand_id
1 'polypeptide(L)'
;MRFIQILVFGLLGSVLPVQFAIADADGEREVLARISHEIEAIEPLIKQAASQANPDTRIRFQYDWLRQDLDQIKRGIQEHIDAPRAEPRTFPPLRGEYRR
;
A
#
# COMPACT_ATOMS: atom_id res chain seq x y z
N MET A 1 -57.35 21.44 -25.87
CA MET A 1 -56.16 20.98 -26.63
C MET A 1 -55.17 22.13 -26.64
N ARG A 2 -54.20 22.11 -25.71
CA ARG A 2 -52.86 21.54 -25.90
C ARG A 2 -51.97 22.54 -26.64
N PHE A 3 -50.91 22.98 -25.95
CA PHE A 3 -49.54 23.19 -26.43
C PHE A 3 -48.90 24.55 -26.12
N ILE A 4 -47.64 24.41 -25.72
CA ILE A 4 -46.56 25.40 -25.61
C ILE A 4 -46.38 26.00 -24.21
N GLN A 5 -45.65 25.26 -23.38
CA GLN A 5 -44.78 25.87 -22.39
C GLN A 5 -43.36 25.83 -22.94
N ILE A 6 -42.82 27.02 -23.24
CA ILE A 6 -41.38 27.22 -23.39
C ILE A 6 -40.81 27.25 -21.97
N LEU A 7 -39.87 26.36 -21.67
CA LEU A 7 -39.00 26.55 -20.50
C LEU A 7 -37.57 26.22 -20.91
N VAL A 8 -36.81 27.31 -21.04
CA VAL A 8 -35.37 27.39 -21.20
C VAL A 8 -34.69 26.50 -20.15
N PHE A 9 -33.92 25.49 -20.57
CA PHE A 9 -32.96 24.84 -19.68
C PHE A 9 -31.55 25.18 -20.13
N GLY A 10 -30.87 25.91 -19.24
CA GLY A 10 -29.58 26.52 -19.45
C GLY A 10 -28.49 25.54 -19.85
N LEU A 11 -27.72 25.99 -20.81
CA LEU A 11 -26.39 25.51 -21.13
C LEU A 11 -25.46 25.91 -19.98
N LEU A 12 -25.14 25.00 -19.06
CA LEU A 12 -23.93 25.07 -18.22
C LEU A 12 -23.73 23.76 -17.44
N GLY A 13 -22.59 23.09 -17.64
CA GLY A 13 -22.13 22.04 -16.71
C GLY A 13 -21.51 20.79 -17.32
N SER A 14 -20.94 20.84 -18.52
CA SER A 14 -20.13 19.73 -19.05
C SER A 14 -18.69 19.80 -18.56
N VAL A 15 -18.45 19.66 -17.25
CA VAL A 15 -17.15 19.39 -16.60
C VAL A 15 -17.48 18.96 -15.15
N LEU A 16 -17.19 17.79 -14.59
CA LEU A 16 -15.96 16.98 -14.51
C LEU A 16 -16.31 15.58 -13.93
N PRO A 17 -15.92 14.44 -14.54
CA PRO A 17 -15.89 13.15 -13.83
C PRO A 17 -14.52 12.86 -13.18
N VAL A 18 -13.66 13.86 -12.98
CA VAL A 18 -12.26 13.67 -12.54
C VAL A 18 -12.11 13.59 -11.01
N GLN A 19 -13.10 14.05 -10.24
CA GLN A 19 -12.95 14.19 -8.77
C GLN A 19 -12.98 12.84 -8.03
N PHE A 20 -13.76 11.88 -8.50
CA PHE A 20 -13.90 10.57 -7.84
C PHE A 20 -12.64 9.70 -7.98
N ALA A 21 -11.98 9.72 -9.15
CA ALA A 21 -10.78 8.93 -9.40
C ALA A 21 -9.54 9.44 -8.63
N ILE A 22 -9.49 10.74 -8.34
CA ILE A 22 -8.41 11.34 -7.55
C ILE A 22 -8.61 11.03 -6.07
N ALA A 23 -9.83 11.17 -5.53
CA ALA A 23 -10.12 10.87 -4.13
C ALA A 23 -9.88 9.39 -3.76
N ASP A 24 -10.21 8.46 -4.67
CA ASP A 24 -9.92 7.03 -4.50
C ASP A 24 -8.40 6.74 -4.49
N ALA A 25 -7.66 7.37 -5.40
CA ALA A 25 -6.20 7.24 -5.45
C ALA A 25 -5.51 7.86 -4.23
N ASP A 26 -6.01 8.99 -3.72
CA ASP A 26 -5.49 9.62 -2.51
C ASP A 26 -5.81 8.79 -1.26
N GLY A 27 -7.02 8.20 -1.19
CA GLY A 27 -7.41 7.26 -0.13
C GLY A 27 -6.58 5.98 -0.13
N GLU A 28 -6.34 5.38 -1.31
CA GLU A 28 -5.44 4.22 -1.46
C GLU A 28 -4.02 4.55 -0.96
N ARG A 29 -3.47 5.70 -1.38
CA ARG A 29 -2.14 6.16 -0.97
C ARG A 29 -2.04 6.35 0.55
N GLU A 30 -3.06 6.91 1.20
CA GLU A 30 -3.08 7.07 2.66
C GLU A 30 -3.03 5.72 3.37
N VAL A 31 -3.86 4.77 2.94
CA VAL A 31 -3.91 3.42 3.53
C VAL A 31 -2.58 2.70 3.33
N LEU A 32 -1.98 2.79 2.15
CA LEU A 32 -0.68 2.20 1.87
C LEU A 32 0.46 2.82 2.70
N ALA A 33 0.46 4.15 2.85
CA ALA A 33 1.42 4.84 3.71
C ALA A 33 1.27 4.39 5.17
N ARG A 34 0.03 4.19 5.65
CA ARG A 34 -0.25 3.63 6.96
C ARG A 34 0.30 2.21 7.11
N ILE A 35 0.10 1.34 6.11
CA ILE A 35 0.66 -0.03 6.13
C ILE A 35 2.19 0.01 6.28
N SER A 36 2.88 0.85 5.50
CA SER A 36 4.34 1.01 5.62
C SER A 36 4.76 1.48 7.02
N HIS A 37 4.00 2.40 7.61
CA HIS A 37 4.25 2.89 8.97
C HIS A 37 4.06 1.80 10.03
N GLU A 38 3.00 0.99 9.93
CA GLU A 38 2.77 -0.13 10.85
C GLU A 38 3.88 -1.19 10.73
N ILE A 39 4.37 -1.47 9.51
CA ILE A 39 5.52 -2.37 9.30
C ILE A 39 6.79 -1.81 9.95
N GLU A 40 6.98 -0.50 9.94
CA GLU A 40 8.08 0.13 10.66
C GLU A 40 7.88 0.05 12.18
N ALA A 41 6.65 0.20 12.67
CA ALA A 41 6.31 0.16 14.09
C ALA A 41 6.53 -1.22 14.74
N ILE A 42 6.52 -2.31 13.95
CA ILE A 42 6.82 -3.67 14.48
C ILE A 42 8.31 -3.97 14.61
N GLU A 43 9.20 -3.12 14.07
CA GLU A 43 10.65 -3.29 14.13
C GLU A 43 11.21 -3.47 15.56
N PRO A 44 10.77 -2.70 16.58
CA PRO A 44 11.17 -2.94 17.97
C PRO A 44 10.69 -4.29 18.51
N LEU A 45 9.53 -4.78 18.09
CA LEU A 45 9.00 -6.08 18.51
C LEU A 45 9.86 -7.23 17.97
N ILE A 46 10.35 -7.10 16.74
CA ILE A 46 11.28 -8.06 16.13
C ILE A 46 12.58 -8.11 16.93
N LYS A 47 13.13 -6.95 17.30
CA LYS A 47 14.35 -6.86 18.13
C LYS A 47 14.14 -7.47 19.51
N GLN A 48 13.00 -7.21 20.14
CA GLN A 48 12.63 -7.79 21.42
C GLN A 48 12.48 -9.31 21.34
N ALA A 49 11.85 -9.83 20.28
CA ALA A 49 11.73 -11.26 20.08
C ALA A 49 13.10 -11.92 19.84
N ALA A 50 13.98 -11.26 19.07
CA ALA A 50 15.35 -11.73 18.84
C ALA A 50 16.19 -11.78 20.12
N SER A 51 16.04 -10.81 21.03
CA SER A 51 16.79 -10.80 22.29
C SER A 51 16.32 -11.86 23.29
N GLN A 52 15.07 -12.33 23.16
CA GLN A 52 14.49 -13.40 23.97
C GLN A 52 14.68 -14.79 23.37
N ALA A 53 15.24 -14.89 22.16
CA ALA A 53 15.39 -16.17 21.46
C ALA A 53 16.45 -17.06 22.14
N ASN A 54 16.13 -18.35 22.28
CA ASN A 54 17.09 -19.33 22.79
C ASN A 54 18.19 -19.60 21.76
N PRO A 55 19.48 -19.35 22.07
CA PRO A 55 20.58 -19.60 21.12
C PRO A 55 20.86 -21.09 20.89
N ASP A 56 20.44 -21.98 21.80
CA ASP A 56 20.79 -23.40 21.81
C ASP A 56 19.81 -24.29 21.01
N THR A 57 18.79 -23.71 20.39
CA THR A 57 17.85 -24.47 19.56
C THR A 57 18.45 -24.80 18.20
N ARG A 58 18.34 -26.08 17.81
CA ARG A 58 18.85 -26.60 16.52
C ARG A 58 18.27 -25.90 15.29
N ILE A 59 17.01 -25.47 15.36
CA ILE A 59 16.34 -24.68 14.33
C ILE A 59 16.12 -23.29 14.92
N ARG A 60 16.61 -22.26 14.24
CA ARG A 60 16.55 -20.86 14.66
C ARG A 60 15.60 -20.09 13.76
N PHE A 61 14.91 -19.13 14.37
CA PHE A 61 14.15 -18.15 13.61
C PHE A 61 15.10 -17.08 13.08
N GLN A 62 15.10 -16.86 11.77
CA GLN A 62 16.03 -15.96 11.09
C GLN A 62 15.46 -14.53 11.08
N TYR A 63 15.62 -13.83 12.21
CA TYR A 63 15.11 -12.45 12.37
C TYR A 63 15.65 -11.47 11.33
N ASP A 64 16.90 -11.64 10.88
CA ASP A 64 17.47 -10.81 9.82
C ASP A 64 16.77 -11.01 8.47
N TRP A 65 16.31 -12.24 8.18
CA TRP A 65 15.56 -12.52 6.95
C TRP A 65 14.17 -11.92 6.99
N LEU A 66 13.50 -11.98 8.15
CA LEU A 66 12.23 -11.30 8.35
C LEU A 66 12.37 -9.79 8.12
N ARG A 67 13.40 -9.15 8.68
CA ARG A 67 13.63 -7.70 8.51
C ARG A 67 13.90 -7.33 7.05
N GLN A 68 14.69 -8.14 6.34
CA GLN A 68 14.95 -7.94 4.90
C GLN A 68 13.67 -8.01 4.06
N ASP A 69 12.79 -8.97 4.34
CA ASP A 69 11.51 -9.13 3.63
C ASP A 69 10.56 -7.97 3.96
N LEU A 70 10.48 -7.52 5.22
CA LEU A 70 9.67 -6.34 5.60
C LEU A 70 10.18 -5.05 4.94
N ASP A 71 11.50 -4.87 4.82
CA ASP A 71 12.08 -3.76 4.08
C ASP A 71 11.76 -3.84 2.59
N GLN A 72 11.72 -5.04 2.02
CA GLN A 72 11.30 -5.24 0.63
C GLN A 72 9.82 -4.90 0.41
N ILE A 73 8.95 -5.27 1.35
CA ILE A 73 7.53 -4.90 1.31
C ILE A 73 7.37 -3.39 1.37
N LYS A 74 8.02 -2.71 2.33
CA LYS A 74 7.98 -1.24 2.43
C LYS A 74 8.46 -0.56 1.15
N ARG A 75 9.56 -1.05 0.55
CA ARG A 75 10.05 -0.53 -0.74
C ARG A 75 9.01 -0.72 -1.85
N GLY A 76 8.40 -1.90 -1.97
CA GLY A 76 7.36 -2.14 -2.97
C GLY A 76 6.13 -1.24 -2.80
N ILE A 77 5.73 -0.98 -1.56
CA ILE A 77 4.64 -0.03 -1.26
C ILE A 77 5.04 1.40 -1.67
N GLN A 78 6.23 1.84 -1.27
CA GLN A 78 6.72 3.19 -1.60
C GLN A 78 6.86 3.38 -3.11
N GLU A 79 7.41 2.39 -3.81
CA GLU A 79 7.52 2.37 -5.26
C GLU A 79 6.15 2.43 -5.95
N HIS A 80 5.10 1.85 -5.36
CA HIS A 80 3.72 1.94 -5.88
C HIS A 80 3.12 3.33 -5.64
N ILE A 81 3.35 3.93 -4.47
CA ILE A 81 2.92 5.30 -4.16
C ILE A 81 3.62 6.31 -5.09
N ASP A 82 4.92 6.15 -5.36
CA ASP A 82 5.72 7.11 -6.13
C ASP A 82 5.56 6.98 -7.65
N ALA A 83 5.00 5.87 -8.13
CA ALA A 83 4.88 5.55 -9.55
C ALA A 83 3.88 6.41 -10.33
N PRO A 84 4.26 6.94 -11.51
CA PRO A 84 3.32 7.21 -12.59
C PRO A 84 2.73 5.89 -13.11
N ARG A 85 1.41 5.77 -13.10
CA ARG A 85 0.64 4.55 -13.42
C ARG A 85 0.68 4.27 -14.93
N ALA A 86 1.63 3.45 -15.44
CA ALA A 86 1.65 3.06 -16.86
C ALA A 86 2.26 1.69 -17.24
N GLU A 87 3.01 0.98 -16.39
CA GLU A 87 3.68 -0.27 -16.82
C GLU A 87 3.54 -1.46 -15.85
N PRO A 88 3.43 -2.71 -16.36
CA PRO A 88 3.49 -3.92 -15.55
C PRO A 88 4.86 -4.06 -14.87
N ARG A 89 4.87 -4.34 -13.57
CA ARG A 89 6.10 -4.49 -12.78
C ARG A 89 6.27 -5.91 -12.27
N THR A 90 7.53 -6.33 -12.16
CA THR A 90 7.92 -7.60 -11.56
C THR A 90 8.61 -7.33 -10.23
N PHE A 91 8.07 -7.89 -9.14
CA PHE A 91 8.68 -7.82 -7.81
C PHE A 91 9.44 -9.12 -7.51
N PRO A 92 10.63 -9.07 -6.90
CA PRO A 92 11.29 -10.29 -6.45
C PRO A 92 10.42 -11.01 -5.41
N PRO A 93 10.40 -12.35 -5.38
CA PRO A 93 9.62 -13.08 -4.39
C PRO A 93 10.18 -12.84 -2.98
N LEU A 94 9.28 -12.77 -1.99
CA LEU A 94 9.64 -12.83 -0.58
C LEU A 94 10.17 -14.23 -0.25
N ARG A 95 11.07 -14.36 0.73
CA ARG A 95 11.65 -15.66 1.09
C ARG A 95 10.62 -16.59 1.69
N GLY A 96 9.80 -16.08 2.61
CA GLY A 96 8.71 -16.83 3.25
C GLY A 96 9.14 -17.98 4.17
N GLU A 97 10.35 -18.52 4.04
CA GLU A 97 10.94 -19.54 4.91
C GLU A 97 11.88 -18.89 5.95
N TYR A 98 11.34 -18.63 7.14
CA TYR A 98 12.09 -17.96 8.22
C TYR A 98 12.70 -18.90 9.27
N ARG A 99 12.59 -20.22 9.06
CA ARG A 99 13.08 -21.24 10.01
C ARG A 99 14.17 -22.06 9.35
N ARG A 100 15.35 -22.11 9.98
CA ARG A 100 16.46 -22.94 9.52
C ARG A 100 17.29 -23.49 10.66
#